data_AF-G7V9S3-F1
#
_entry.id   AF-G7V9S3-F1
#
_cell.length_a   1.000
_cell.length_b   1.000
_cell.length_c   1.000
_cell.angle_alpha   90.00
_cell.angle_beta   90.00
_cell.angle_gamma   90.00
#
_symmetry.space_group_name_H-M   'P 1'
#
loop_
_entity.id
_entity.type
_entity.pdbx_description
1 polymer ?
#
loop_
_entity_poly.entity_id
_entity_poly.type
_entity_poly.pdbx_seq_one_letter_code
_entity_poly.pdbx_strand_id
1 'polypeptide(L)'
;MTSPGSKNKELTLSKEDIFFVKSIAKSLISPHSPDFDDLVQEGSIAFLRALATYDENKASFRTYASRCVKNAMLDYLRKKTRLNMRELAETWEYYPLKEPDDILDLKIELEALKEKLTDTERKALDAVLLCGSIKNASSHLNWHPKKLENAITRVKKKAQRA
;
A
#
# COMPACT_ATOMS: atom_id res chain seq x y z
N MET A 1 21.15 -46.81 25.26
CA MET A 1 21.30 -46.17 23.94
C MET A 1 20.18 -46.65 23.05
N THR A 2 19.13 -45.84 22.85
CA THR A 2 18.18 -45.95 21.74
C THR A 2 17.44 -44.61 21.59
N SER A 3 17.59 -43.94 20.45
CA SER A 3 16.42 -43.59 19.64
C SER A 3 16.83 -43.27 18.19
N PRO A 4 16.35 -44.05 17.21
CA PRO A 4 16.41 -43.77 15.78
C PRO A 4 15.16 -42.99 15.29
N GLY A 5 15.31 -42.10 14.31
CA GLY A 5 14.21 -41.46 13.57
C GLY A 5 13.81 -40.07 14.08
N SER A 6 13.74 -39.04 13.24
CA SER A 6 12.61 -38.85 12.34
C SER A 6 13.03 -37.96 11.17
N LYS A 7 13.20 -38.53 9.98
CA LYS A 7 12.25 -38.45 8.85
C LYS A 7 12.08 -37.02 8.32
N ASN A 8 12.25 -36.88 7.01
CA ASN A 8 11.58 -35.86 6.20
C ASN A 8 10.11 -35.76 6.65
N LYS A 9 9.83 -34.91 7.63
CA LYS A 9 8.46 -34.46 7.91
C LYS A 9 8.18 -33.54 6.75
N GLU A 10 7.22 -33.89 5.91
CA GLU A 10 6.65 -32.94 4.98
C GLU A 10 6.29 -31.69 5.78
N LEU A 11 7.03 -30.61 5.54
CA LEU A 11 6.79 -29.32 6.15
C LEU A 11 5.46 -28.81 5.58
N THR A 12 4.39 -29.11 6.29
CA THR A 12 3.01 -28.76 5.94
C THR A 12 2.52 -27.70 6.91
N LEU A 13 1.78 -26.72 6.38
CA LEU A 13 1.18 -25.68 7.20
C LEU A 13 -0.09 -26.22 7.85
N SER A 14 -0.17 -26.09 9.17
CA SER A 14 -1.41 -26.30 9.91
C SER A 14 -2.40 -25.16 9.64
N LYS A 15 -3.65 -25.34 10.08
CA LYS A 15 -4.64 -24.24 10.02
C LYS A 15 -4.20 -23.06 10.87
N GLU A 16 -3.61 -23.33 12.03
CA GLU A 16 -3.09 -22.34 12.97
C GLU A 16 -1.96 -21.51 12.34
N ASP A 17 -1.06 -22.15 11.59
CA ASP A 17 0.03 -21.46 10.89
C ASP A 17 -0.53 -20.53 9.80
N ILE A 18 -1.53 -20.99 9.05
CA ILE A 18 -2.20 -20.19 8.03
C ILE A 18 -2.91 -19.00 8.68
N PHE A 19 -3.58 -19.18 9.82
CA PHE A 19 -4.20 -18.07 10.55
C PHE A 19 -3.17 -17.06 11.05
N PHE A 20 -2.04 -17.53 11.54
CA PHE A 20 -0.92 -16.68 11.94
C PHE A 20 -0.40 -15.85 10.76
N VAL A 21 -0.12 -16.48 9.61
CA VAL A 21 0.32 -15.79 8.39
C VAL A 21 -0.74 -14.78 7.93
N LYS A 22 -2.02 -15.16 7.88
CA LYS A 22 -3.12 -14.25 7.53
C LYS A 22 -3.22 -13.06 8.48
N SER A 23 -2.96 -13.25 9.78
CA SER A 23 -2.98 -12.14 10.75
C SER A 23 -1.92 -11.08 10.43
N ILE A 24 -0.74 -11.52 9.96
CA ILE A 24 0.33 -10.61 9.54
C ILE A 24 -0.05 -9.92 8.23
N ALA A 25 -0.59 -10.64 7.23
CA ALA A 25 -1.06 -10.05 5.98
C ALA A 25 -2.11 -8.94 6.21
N LYS A 26 -3.08 -9.19 7.11
CA LYS A 26 -4.12 -8.21 7.49
C LYS A 26 -3.56 -6.93 8.13
N SER A 27 -2.38 -7.01 8.75
CA SER A 27 -1.71 -5.83 9.31
C SER A 27 -1.01 -4.97 8.25
N LEU A 28 -0.82 -5.50 7.04
CA LEU A 28 -0.12 -4.84 5.94
C LEU A 28 -1.09 -4.31 4.88
N ILE A 29 -2.12 -5.06 4.52
CA ILE A 29 -3.11 -4.69 3.49
C ILE A 29 -4.53 -5.15 3.88
N SER A 30 -5.54 -4.57 3.22
CA SER A 30 -6.94 -4.98 3.37
C SER A 30 -7.16 -6.43 2.88
N PRO A 31 -7.96 -7.26 3.59
CA PRO A 31 -8.42 -8.57 3.10
C PRO A 31 -9.12 -8.54 1.74
N HIS A 32 -9.67 -7.39 1.36
CA HIS A 32 -10.36 -7.20 0.07
C HIS A 32 -9.41 -6.71 -1.04
N SER A 33 -8.12 -6.53 -0.75
CA SER A 33 -7.13 -6.23 -1.77
C SER A 33 -7.00 -7.44 -2.71
N PRO A 34 -6.91 -7.23 -4.04
CA PRO A 34 -6.62 -8.32 -4.98
C PRO A 34 -5.29 -9.02 -4.68
N ASP A 35 -4.39 -8.36 -3.94
CA ASP A 35 -3.06 -8.86 -3.61
C ASP A 35 -3.04 -9.68 -2.32
N PHE A 36 -4.16 -9.79 -1.62
CA PHE A 36 -4.21 -10.40 -0.30
C PHE A 36 -3.79 -11.86 -0.31
N ASP A 37 -4.34 -12.65 -1.22
CA ASP A 37 -4.04 -14.08 -1.30
C ASP A 37 -2.61 -14.35 -1.77
N ASP A 38 -2.08 -13.54 -2.70
CA ASP A 38 -0.67 -13.62 -3.10
C ASP A 38 0.27 -13.27 -1.95
N LEU A 39 -0.08 -12.23 -1.18
CA LEU A 39 0.70 -11.84 0.00
C LEU A 39 0.71 -12.96 1.06
N VAL A 40 -0.45 -13.61 1.27
CA VAL A 40 -0.56 -14.77 2.17
C VAL A 40 0.29 -15.94 1.66
N GLN A 41 0.36 -16.16 0.35
CA GLN A 41 1.22 -17.20 -0.23
C GLN A 41 2.71 -16.90 0.01
N GLU A 42 3.18 -15.68 -0.25
CA GLU A 42 4.56 -15.26 0.04
C GLU A 42 4.90 -15.43 1.53
N GLY A 43 3.97 -15.06 2.40
CA GLY A 43 4.09 -15.28 3.83
C GLY A 43 4.16 -16.75 4.23
N SER A 44 3.33 -17.58 3.62
CA SER A 44 3.27 -19.03 3.84
C SER A 44 4.60 -19.70 3.49
N ILE A 45 5.18 -19.33 2.33
CA ILE A 45 6.49 -19.83 1.91
C ILE A 45 7.59 -19.39 2.90
N ALA A 46 7.56 -18.13 3.33
CA ALA A 46 8.52 -17.63 4.32
C ALA A 46 8.38 -18.32 5.68
N PHE A 47 7.16 -18.68 6.09
CA PHE A 47 6.91 -19.43 7.32
C PHE A 47 7.49 -20.85 7.24
N LEU A 48 7.27 -21.55 6.12
CA LEU A 48 7.86 -22.88 5.89
C LEU A 48 9.39 -22.83 5.92
N ARG A 49 10.00 -21.80 5.31
CA ARG A 49 11.45 -21.57 5.41
C ARG A 49 11.87 -21.33 6.86
N ALA A 50 11.12 -20.53 7.61
CA ALA A 50 11.40 -20.24 9.01
C ALA A 50 11.32 -21.50 9.90
N LEU A 51 10.41 -22.43 9.62
CA LEU A 51 10.36 -23.73 10.29
C LEU A 51 11.65 -24.55 10.06
N ALA A 52 12.19 -24.51 8.84
CA ALA A 52 13.40 -25.25 8.49
C ALA A 52 14.70 -24.63 9.04
N THR A 53 14.73 -23.31 9.24
CA THR A 53 15.95 -22.56 9.62
C THR A 53 15.95 -22.01 11.05
N TYR A 54 14.95 -22.37 11.86
CA TYR A 54 14.82 -21.87 13.22
C TYR A 54 15.95 -22.35 14.13
N ASP A 55 16.43 -21.43 14.98
CA ASP A 55 17.45 -21.68 16.00
C ASP A 55 16.92 -21.16 17.35
N GLU A 56 16.67 -22.10 18.27
CA GLU A 56 16.10 -21.84 19.59
C GLU A 56 17.00 -21.01 20.51
N ASN A 57 18.31 -20.98 20.24
CA ASN A 57 19.26 -20.24 21.07
C ASN A 57 19.22 -18.71 20.82
N LYS A 58 18.54 -18.27 19.75
CA LYS A 58 18.54 -16.85 19.33
C LYS A 58 17.29 -16.09 19.73
N ALA A 59 16.11 -16.69 19.58
CA ALA A 59 14.82 -16.06 19.85
C ALA A 59 13.71 -17.11 19.92
N SER A 60 12.51 -16.72 20.38
CA SER A 60 11.33 -17.58 20.24
C SER A 60 10.97 -17.78 18.76
N PHE A 61 10.48 -18.98 18.43
CA PHE A 61 10.03 -19.31 17.06
C PHE A 61 9.04 -18.28 16.54
N ARG A 62 8.07 -17.87 17.38
CA ARG A 62 7.04 -16.91 16.97
C ARG A 62 7.62 -15.55 16.61
N THR A 63 8.62 -15.08 17.35
CA THR A 63 9.34 -13.83 17.03
C THR A 63 10.09 -13.95 15.71
N TYR A 64 10.83 -15.05 15.54
CA TYR A 64 11.61 -15.31 14.33
C TYR A 64 10.72 -15.44 13.09
N ALA A 65 9.70 -16.30 13.15
CA ALA A 65 8.74 -16.51 12.08
C ALA A 65 7.98 -15.24 11.73
N SER A 66 7.51 -14.46 12.72
CA SER A 66 6.85 -13.17 12.47
C SER A 66 7.72 -12.24 11.62
N ARG A 67 9.02 -12.17 11.93
CA ARG A 67 9.97 -11.33 11.21
C ARG A 67 10.20 -11.82 9.78
N CYS A 68 10.44 -13.12 9.59
CA CYS A 68 10.63 -13.70 8.26
C CYS A 68 9.40 -13.51 7.37
N VAL A 69 8.20 -13.82 7.89
CA VAL A 69 6.93 -13.68 7.18
C VAL A 69 6.68 -12.22 6.80
N LYS A 70 6.79 -11.30 7.77
CA LYS A 70 6.54 -9.87 7.52
C LYS A 70 7.54 -9.29 6.50
N ASN A 71 8.82 -9.68 6.57
CA ASN A 71 9.83 -9.20 5.63
C ASN A 71 9.55 -9.69 4.20
N ALA A 72 9.25 -10.98 4.03
CA ALA A 72 8.91 -11.53 2.71
C ALA A 72 7.70 -10.83 2.08
N MET A 73 6.65 -10.62 2.88
CA MET A 73 5.46 -9.87 2.46
C MET A 73 5.79 -8.42 2.07
N LEU A 74 6.58 -7.70 2.88
CA LEU A 74 7.01 -6.34 2.55
C LEU A 74 7.85 -6.29 1.27
N ASP A 75 8.71 -7.28 1.04
CA ASP A 75 9.52 -7.35 -0.17
C ASP A 75 8.69 -7.63 -1.41
N TYR A 76 7.67 -8.50 -1.31
CA TYR A 76 6.66 -8.68 -2.36
C TYR A 76 5.96 -7.37 -2.71
N LEU A 77 5.42 -6.67 -1.70
CA LEU A 77 4.72 -5.39 -1.92
C LEU A 77 5.63 -4.32 -2.54
N ARG A 78 6.90 -4.25 -2.12
CA ARG A 78 7.89 -3.34 -2.71
C ARG A 78 8.18 -3.67 -4.17
N LYS A 79 8.36 -4.95 -4.50
CA LYS A 79 8.55 -5.40 -5.88
C LYS A 79 7.34 -5.06 -6.74
N LYS A 80 6.14 -5.34 -6.24
CA LYS A 80 4.89 -5.00 -6.93
C LYS A 80 4.74 -3.50 -7.15
N THR A 81 5.06 -2.68 -6.15
CA THR A 81 5.05 -1.21 -6.32
C THR A 81 6.04 -0.77 -7.41
N ARG A 82 7.24 -1.35 -7.47
CA ARG A 82 8.23 -1.06 -8.53
C ARG A 82 7.77 -1.54 -9.90
N LEU A 83 7.14 -2.71 -9.99
CA LEU A 83 6.56 -3.23 -11.22
C LEU A 83 5.43 -2.33 -11.69
N ASN A 84 4.49 -1.96 -10.83
CA ASN A 84 3.43 -1.01 -11.16
C ASN A 84 4.00 0.34 -11.62
N MET A 85 5.06 0.86 -10.96
CA MET A 85 5.71 2.10 -11.42
C MET A 85 6.39 1.93 -12.78
N ARG A 86 6.95 0.75 -13.07
CA ARG A 86 7.58 0.43 -14.35
C ARG A 86 6.52 0.24 -15.44
N GLU A 87 5.45 -0.49 -15.17
CA GLU A 87 4.29 -0.64 -16.06
C GLU A 87 3.63 0.72 -16.31
N LEU A 88 3.49 1.58 -15.30
CA LEU A 88 3.03 2.96 -15.46
C LEU A 88 3.99 3.81 -16.29
N ALA A 89 5.30 3.60 -16.17
CA ALA A 89 6.29 4.29 -17.00
C ALA A 89 6.29 3.79 -18.44
N GLU A 90 6.11 2.48 -18.66
CA GLU A 90 5.99 1.86 -19.98
C GLU A 90 4.65 2.19 -20.66
N THR A 91 3.58 2.40 -19.88
CA THR A 91 2.26 2.85 -20.37
C THR A 91 2.14 4.38 -20.45
N TRP A 92 3.09 5.16 -19.94
CA TRP A 92 3.09 6.63 -20.07
C TRP A 92 3.17 7.08 -21.53
N GLU A 93 3.69 6.23 -22.43
CA GLU A 93 3.69 6.44 -23.87
C GLU A 93 2.30 6.20 -24.52
N TYR A 94 1.34 5.67 -23.76
CA TYR A 94 -0.02 5.35 -24.18
C TYR A 94 -1.07 5.87 -23.18
N TYR A 95 -0.93 7.12 -22.72
CA TYR A 95 -2.11 7.89 -22.34
C TYR A 95 -2.58 8.59 -23.62
N PRO A 96 -3.80 8.35 -24.14
CA PRO A 96 -4.33 9.25 -25.15
C PRO A 96 -4.24 10.66 -24.57
N LEU A 97 -3.46 11.53 -25.21
CA LEU A 97 -3.49 12.94 -24.91
C LEU A 97 -4.98 13.31 -24.96
N LYS A 98 -5.53 13.75 -23.84
CA LYS A 98 -6.88 14.31 -23.82
C LYS A 98 -6.95 15.31 -24.97
N GLU A 99 -7.98 15.17 -25.81
CA GLU A 99 -8.15 16.10 -26.93
C GLU A 99 -8.23 17.53 -26.37
N PRO A 100 -7.88 18.56 -27.16
CA PRO A 100 -7.93 19.94 -26.69
C PRO A 100 -9.25 20.31 -26.00
N ASP A 101 -10.37 19.76 -26.48
CA ASP A 101 -11.71 19.95 -25.91
C ASP A 101 -11.85 19.27 -24.54
N ASP A 102 -11.35 18.04 -24.36
CA ASP A 102 -11.36 17.35 -23.06
C ASP A 102 -10.53 18.08 -21.99
N ILE A 103 -9.43 18.73 -22.40
CA ILE A 103 -8.60 19.54 -21.51
C ILE A 103 -9.35 20.82 -21.13
N LEU A 104 -10.04 21.43 -22.10
CA LEU A 104 -10.83 22.63 -21.88
C LEU A 104 -12.00 22.36 -20.93
N ASP A 105 -12.73 21.26 -21.13
CA ASP A 105 -13.84 20.84 -20.27
C ASP A 105 -13.39 20.62 -18.83
N LEU A 106 -12.29 19.88 -18.62
CA LEU A 106 -11.70 19.70 -17.29
C LEU A 106 -11.30 21.03 -16.64
N LYS A 107 -10.80 21.98 -17.43
CA LYS A 107 -10.42 23.30 -16.91
C LYS A 107 -11.66 24.10 -16.51
N ILE A 108 -12.72 24.06 -17.30
CA ILE A 108 -14.00 24.71 -16.98
C ILE A 108 -14.58 24.11 -15.69
N GLU A 109 -14.60 22.79 -15.56
CA GLU A 109 -15.06 22.10 -14.36
C GLU A 109 -14.22 22.46 -13.12
N LEU A 110 -12.89 22.54 -13.28
CA LEU A 110 -11.99 22.91 -12.19
C LEU A 110 -12.26 24.34 -11.72
N GLU A 111 -12.46 25.29 -12.63
CA GLU A 111 -12.78 26.68 -12.27
C GLU A 111 -14.17 26.77 -11.61
N ALA A 112 -15.17 26.07 -12.14
CA ALA A 112 -16.50 25.99 -11.53
C ALA A 112 -16.47 25.38 -10.11
N LEU A 113 -15.61 24.39 -9.87
CA LEU A 113 -15.38 23.85 -8.53
C LEU A 113 -14.72 24.90 -7.63
N LYS A 114 -13.67 25.58 -8.10
CA LYS A 114 -12.94 26.59 -7.33
C LYS A 114 -13.84 27.71 -6.82
N GLU A 115 -14.86 28.09 -7.56
CA GLU A 115 -15.87 29.08 -7.13
C GLU A 115 -16.72 28.59 -5.93
N LYS A 116 -16.87 27.28 -5.74
CA LYS A 116 -17.59 26.70 -4.59
C LYS A 116 -16.68 26.47 -3.36
N LEU A 117 -15.37 26.71 -3.49
CA LEU A 117 -14.39 26.49 -2.43
C LEU A 117 -14.18 27.74 -1.57
N THR A 118 -13.92 27.53 -0.29
CA THR A 118 -13.39 28.60 0.59
C THR A 118 -11.94 28.91 0.23
N ASP A 119 -11.43 30.09 0.58
CA ASP A 119 -10.02 30.47 0.32
C ASP A 119 -9.02 29.44 0.85
N THR A 120 -9.32 28.83 2.01
CA THR A 120 -8.46 27.79 2.60
C THR A 120 -8.49 26.51 1.78
N GLU A 121 -9.65 26.12 1.27
CA GLU A 121 -9.82 24.93 0.42
C GLU A 121 -9.20 25.14 -0.97
N ARG A 122 -9.36 26.34 -1.54
CA ARG A 122 -8.75 26.73 -2.81
C ARG A 122 -7.22 26.69 -2.72
N LYS A 123 -6.64 27.35 -1.72
CA LYS A 123 -5.18 27.30 -1.45
C LYS A 123 -4.67 25.88 -1.21
N ALA A 124 -5.45 25.05 -0.50
CA ALA A 124 -5.11 23.64 -0.29
C ALA A 124 -5.09 22.86 -1.61
N LEU A 125 -6.12 23.02 -2.44
CA LEU A 125 -6.24 22.36 -3.73
C LEU A 125 -5.11 22.79 -4.67
N ASP A 126 -4.86 24.09 -4.81
CA ASP A 126 -3.79 24.62 -5.67
C ASP A 126 -2.41 24.10 -5.26
N ALA A 127 -2.10 24.08 -3.95
CA ALA A 127 -0.84 23.54 -3.47
C ALA A 127 -0.69 22.04 -3.73
N VAL A 128 -1.77 21.26 -3.63
CA VAL A 128 -1.72 19.81 -3.94
C VAL A 128 -1.55 19.57 -5.43
N LEU A 129 -2.24 20.33 -6.28
CA LEU A 129 -2.07 20.24 -7.74
C LEU A 129 -0.65 20.61 -8.16
N LEU A 130 -0.03 21.60 -7.51
CA LEU A 130 1.34 22.01 -7.78
C LEU A 130 2.38 21.00 -7.26
N CYS A 131 2.23 20.53 -6.02
CA CYS A 131 3.27 19.74 -5.33
C CYS A 131 3.08 18.23 -5.44
N GLY A 132 1.97 17.77 -6.03
CA GLY A 132 1.65 16.37 -6.30
C GLY A 132 1.31 15.51 -5.06
N SER A 133 1.47 16.03 -3.84
CA SER A 133 1.14 15.28 -2.61
C SER A 133 0.76 16.18 -1.45
N ILE A 134 -0.06 15.66 -0.52
CA ILE A 134 -0.42 16.34 0.73
C ILE A 134 0.83 16.69 1.54
N LYS A 135 1.83 15.80 1.59
CA LYS A 135 3.07 16.04 2.35
C LYS A 135 3.82 17.26 1.81
N ASN A 136 4.06 17.30 0.49
CA ASN A 136 4.81 18.41 -0.13
C ASN A 136 4.02 19.72 -0.07
N ALA A 137 2.71 19.66 -0.33
CA ALA A 137 1.83 20.83 -0.22
C ALA A 137 1.75 21.38 1.21
N SER A 138 1.78 20.52 2.22
CA SER A 138 1.79 20.93 3.64
C SER A 138 3.06 21.70 3.97
N SER A 139 4.22 21.22 3.50
CA SER A 139 5.50 21.92 3.63
C SER A 139 5.51 23.23 2.84
N HIS A 140 4.97 23.24 1.62
CA HIS A 140 4.89 24.43 0.76
C HIS A 140 4.03 25.55 1.38
N LEU A 141 2.89 25.19 1.99
CA LEU A 141 2.00 26.16 2.64
C LEU A 141 2.40 26.49 4.09
N ASN A 142 3.41 25.82 4.64
CA ASN A 142 3.74 25.84 6.07
C ASN A 142 2.52 25.55 6.96
N TRP A 143 1.70 24.58 6.56
CA TRP A 143 0.53 24.14 7.32
C TRP A 143 0.82 22.81 8.01
N HIS A 144 0.10 22.54 9.10
CA HIS A 144 0.11 21.21 9.70
C HIS A 144 -0.55 20.19 8.73
N PRO A 145 0.00 18.97 8.52
CA PRO A 145 -0.53 18.00 7.55
C PRO A 145 -2.02 17.70 7.73
N LYS A 146 -2.47 17.62 9.00
CA LYS A 146 -3.88 17.36 9.29
C LYS A 146 -4.81 18.48 8.83
N LYS A 147 -4.36 19.74 8.89
CA LYS A 147 -5.14 20.89 8.40
C LYS A 147 -5.37 20.78 6.89
N LEU A 148 -4.31 20.44 6.15
CA LEU A 148 -4.36 20.28 4.70
C LEU A 148 -5.23 19.08 4.30
N GLU A 149 -5.04 17.92 4.95
CA GLU A 149 -5.85 16.72 4.72
C GLU A 149 -7.35 16.99 4.92
N ASN A 150 -7.70 17.70 6.00
CA ASN A 150 -9.09 18.07 6.28
C ASN A 150 -9.65 19.03 5.22
N ALA A 151 -8.86 19.98 4.72
CA ALA A 151 -9.26 20.87 3.63
C ALA A 151 -9.52 20.09 2.34
N ILE A 152 -8.60 19.22 1.93
CA ILE A 152 -8.76 18.35 0.74
C ILE A 152 -9.95 17.41 0.87
N THR A 153 -10.21 16.88 2.08
CA THR A 153 -11.40 16.06 2.34
C THR A 153 -12.70 16.82 2.05
N ARG A 154 -12.76 18.11 2.43
CA ARG A 154 -13.93 18.96 2.12
C ARG A 154 -14.02 19.29 0.63
N VAL A 155 -12.89 19.58 -0.03
CA VAL A 155 -12.83 19.78 -1.49
C VAL A 155 -13.43 18.57 -2.22
N LYS A 156 -13.00 17.35 -1.88
CA LYS A 156 -13.52 16.11 -2.48
C LYS A 156 -15.02 15.95 -2.28
N LYS A 157 -15.52 16.23 -1.08
CA LYS A 157 -16.97 16.19 -0.79
C LYS A 157 -17.77 17.22 -1.60
N LYS A 158 -17.19 18.40 -1.88
CA LYS A 158 -17.83 19.44 -2.70
C LYS A 158 -17.81 19.06 -4.18
N ALA A 159 -16.72 18.49 -4.68
CA ALA A 159 -16.62 17.99 -6.05
C ALA A 159 -17.66 16.89 -6.35
N GLN A 160 -17.95 16.01 -5.39
CA GLN A 160 -18.99 14.97 -5.52
C GLN A 160 -20.43 15.51 -5.55
N ARG A 161 -20.64 16.79 -5.21
CA ARG A 161 -21.96 17.45 -5.18
C ARG A 161 -22.06 18.55 -6.23
N ALA A 162 -21.01 18.75 -7.03
CA ALA A 162 -20.92 19.79 -8.02
C ALA A 162 -21.57 19.35 -9.32
#